data_AF-A0A1Y6G4X2-F1
#
_entry.id   AF-A0A1Y6G4X2-F1
#
_cell.length_a   1.000
_cell.length_b   1.000
_cell.length_c   1.000
_cell.angle_alpha   90.00
_cell.angle_beta   90.00
_cell.angle_gamma   90.00
#
_symmetry.space_group_name_H-M   'P 1'
#
loop_
_entity.id
_entity.type
_entity.pdbx_description
1 polymer ?
#
loop_
_entity_poly.entity_id
_entity_poly.type
_entity_poly.pdbx_seq_one_letter_code
_entity_poly.pdbx_strand_id
1 'polypeptide(L)'
;MNQSIPRMGRITAILSGILLVLAHSLNLLAGEHESIFGTFLIFAAHLLLVFAFFGLYSLQGDRNGLLGLFAMILGNIGNIIVTAIVFVEIAQASGEKVGQVFTTTFTKPIYTFGPLLFVVGMILLGVSMIRGKVFPKITGYLLLIGTIVFAAASVSGDSQKIVEVIGALFTGAGFIVSGLKSNKLKRLSESEAGKNVTL
;
A
#
# COMPACT_ATOMS: atom_id res chain seq x y z
N MET A 1 22.06 1.55 14.68
CA MET A 1 20.77 2.04 14.14
C MET A 1 19.62 1.25 14.77
N ASN A 2 18.63 1.92 15.37
CA ASN A 2 17.50 1.28 16.04
C ASN A 2 16.72 0.40 15.03
N GLN A 3 16.57 -0.91 15.33
CA GLN A 3 15.92 -1.88 14.43
C GLN A 3 14.38 -1.82 14.48
N SER A 4 13.82 -0.97 15.35
CA SER A 4 12.37 -0.85 15.54
C SER A 4 11.64 -0.42 14.28
N ILE A 5 12.09 0.64 13.59
CA ILE A 5 11.42 1.19 12.40
C ILE A 5 11.40 0.16 11.24
N PRO A 6 12.54 -0.45 10.84
CA PRO A 6 12.52 -1.49 9.80
C PRO A 6 11.66 -2.70 10.17
N ARG A 7 11.68 -3.14 11.44
CA ARG A 7 10.88 -4.29 11.89
C ARG A 7 9.39 -3.97 11.82
N MET A 8 8.99 -2.79 12.29
CA MET A 8 7.61 -2.32 12.22
C MET A 8 7.14 -2.23 10.76
N GLY A 9 7.93 -1.64 9.87
CA GLY A 9 7.59 -1.54 8.44
C GLY A 9 7.37 -2.89 7.76
N ARG A 10 8.17 -3.91 8.09
CA ARG A 10 8.00 -5.26 7.54
C ARG A 10 6.68 -5.88 7.97
N ILE A 11 6.38 -5.82 9.26
CA ILE A 11 5.17 -6.41 9.84
C ILE A 11 3.94 -5.70 9.27
N THR A 12 3.96 -4.37 9.28
CA THR A 12 2.84 -3.54 8.81
C THR A 12 2.63 -3.67 7.30
N ALA A 13 3.68 -3.82 6.49
CA ALA A 13 3.55 -4.14 5.07
C ALA A 13 2.85 -5.50 4.86
N ILE A 14 3.27 -6.55 5.56
CA ILE A 14 2.64 -7.88 5.43
C ILE A 14 1.18 -7.82 5.84
N LEU A 15 0.89 -7.26 7.02
CA LEU A 15 -0.47 -7.17 7.53
C LEU A 15 -1.35 -6.33 6.60
N SER A 16 -0.89 -5.16 6.17
CA SER A 16 -1.64 -4.32 5.24
C SER A 16 -1.93 -5.04 3.92
N GLY A 17 -0.95 -5.75 3.35
CA GLY A 17 -1.16 -6.50 2.11
C GLY A 17 -2.20 -7.63 2.27
N ILE A 18 -2.20 -8.35 3.40
CA ILE A 18 -3.22 -9.36 3.71
C ILE A 18 -4.60 -8.70 3.84
N LEU A 19 -4.68 -7.61 4.61
CA LEU A 19 -5.94 -6.92 4.86
C LEU A 19 -6.55 -6.35 3.58
N LEU A 20 -5.77 -5.74 2.68
CA LEU A 20 -6.26 -5.24 1.39
C LEU A 20 -6.91 -6.36 0.56
N VAL A 21 -6.23 -7.51 0.46
CA VAL A 21 -6.74 -8.66 -0.31
C VAL A 21 -8.06 -9.16 0.26
N LEU A 22 -8.11 -9.36 1.58
CA LEU A 22 -9.33 -9.84 2.27
C LEU A 22 -10.45 -8.82 2.14
N ALA A 23 -10.16 -7.54 2.36
CA ALA A 23 -11.13 -6.46 2.32
C ALA A 23 -11.83 -6.34 0.97
N HIS A 24 -11.06 -6.23 -0.13
CA HIS A 24 -11.65 -6.13 -1.47
C HIS A 24 -12.38 -7.41 -1.87
N SER A 25 -11.90 -8.58 -1.44
CA SER A 25 -12.61 -9.85 -1.68
C SER A 25 -13.97 -9.87 -0.97
N LEU A 26 -14.05 -9.40 0.27
CA LEU A 26 -15.30 -9.28 1.02
C LEU A 26 -16.25 -8.27 0.38
N ASN A 27 -15.74 -7.13 -0.10
CA ASN A 27 -16.55 -6.12 -0.78
C ASN A 27 -17.08 -6.59 -2.14
N LEU A 28 -16.35 -7.45 -2.85
CA LEU A 28 -16.84 -8.12 -4.06
C LEU A 28 -17.98 -9.11 -3.72
N LEU A 29 -17.81 -9.91 -2.66
CA LEU A 29 -18.82 -10.88 -2.23
C LEU A 29 -20.10 -10.23 -1.68
N ALA A 30 -20.03 -8.97 -1.24
CA ALA A 30 -21.17 -8.22 -0.74
C ALA A 30 -22.14 -7.72 -1.84
N GLY A 31 -21.85 -7.96 -3.13
CA GLY A 31 -22.78 -7.66 -4.22
C GLY A 31 -22.83 -6.17 -4.57
N GLU A 32 -24.00 -5.55 -4.52
CA GLU A 32 -24.15 -4.11 -4.85
C GLU A 32 -23.64 -3.19 -3.74
N HIS A 33 -23.79 -3.62 -2.49
CA HIS A 33 -23.33 -2.87 -1.33
C HIS A 33 -21.88 -3.22 -0.96
N GLU A 34 -21.22 -2.35 -0.20
CA GLU A 34 -19.95 -2.68 0.43
C GLU A 34 -20.18 -3.46 1.72
N SER A 35 -19.23 -4.33 2.08
CA SER A 35 -19.25 -4.97 3.39
C SER A 35 -18.74 -3.99 4.42
N ILE A 36 -19.51 -3.70 5.49
CA ILE A 36 -19.03 -2.89 6.62
C ILE A 36 -17.70 -3.41 7.14
N PHE A 37 -17.59 -4.73 7.31
CA PHE A 37 -16.36 -5.36 7.77
C PHE A 37 -15.25 -5.28 6.72
N GLY A 38 -15.57 -5.48 5.43
CA GLY A 38 -14.61 -5.29 4.34
C GLY A 38 -14.03 -3.87 4.33
N THR A 39 -14.86 -2.84 4.34
CA THR A 39 -14.44 -1.43 4.36
C THR A 39 -13.67 -1.07 5.64
N PHE A 40 -14.03 -1.66 6.80
CA PHE A 40 -13.21 -1.55 8.01
C PHE A 40 -11.81 -2.16 7.86
N LEU A 41 -11.67 -3.30 7.16
CA LEU A 41 -10.36 -3.88 6.87
C LEU A 41 -9.56 -3.00 5.91
N ILE A 42 -10.19 -2.34 4.92
CA ILE A 42 -9.51 -1.33 4.07
C ILE A 42 -8.94 -0.21 4.95
N PHE A 43 -9.74 0.31 5.87
CA PHE A 43 -9.31 1.37 6.80
C PHE A 43 -8.12 0.93 7.65
N ALA A 44 -8.19 -0.24 8.27
CA ALA A 44 -7.09 -0.80 9.04
C ALA A 44 -5.82 -1.02 8.19
N ALA A 45 -5.98 -1.48 6.94
CA ALA A 45 -4.86 -1.67 6.02
C ALA A 45 -4.14 -0.34 5.71
N HIS A 46 -4.89 0.74 5.47
CA HIS A 46 -4.32 2.06 5.19
C HIS A 46 -3.64 2.67 6.43
N LEU A 47 -4.17 2.47 7.64
CA LEU A 47 -3.46 2.88 8.86
C LEU A 47 -2.09 2.19 8.98
N LEU A 48 -2.03 0.89 8.66
CA LEU A 48 -0.78 0.13 8.67
C LEU A 48 0.17 0.57 7.54
N LEU A 49 -0.35 0.99 6.38
CA LEU A 49 0.47 1.45 5.27
C LEU A 49 1.38 2.61 5.66
N VAL A 50 0.94 3.51 6.55
CA VAL A 50 1.78 4.63 7.01
C VAL A 50 3.14 4.12 7.50
N PHE A 51 3.10 3.13 8.39
CA PHE A 51 4.30 2.51 8.95
C PHE A 51 5.06 1.67 7.92
N ALA A 52 4.34 1.02 6.99
CA ALA A 52 4.95 0.29 5.89
C ALA A 52 5.79 1.23 5.00
N PHE A 53 5.27 2.38 4.59
CA PHE A 53 6.01 3.36 3.79
C PHE A 53 7.28 3.84 4.50
N PHE A 54 7.19 4.23 5.77
CA PHE A 54 8.36 4.67 6.53
C PHE A 54 9.42 3.56 6.66
N GLY A 55 9.00 2.34 6.99
CA GLY A 55 9.95 1.26 7.16
C GLY A 55 10.52 0.73 5.84
N LEU A 56 9.76 0.70 4.75
CA LEU A 56 10.26 0.35 3.41
C LEU A 56 11.20 1.42 2.85
N TYR A 57 10.94 2.70 3.16
CA TYR A 57 11.88 3.79 2.89
C TYR A 57 13.18 3.61 3.68
N SER A 58 13.06 3.40 4.99
CA SER A 58 14.21 3.18 5.88
C SER A 58 15.04 1.95 5.49
N LEU A 59 14.39 0.87 5.06
CA LEU A 59 15.05 -0.35 4.59
C LEU A 59 15.86 -0.15 3.32
N GLN A 60 15.46 0.77 2.44
CA GLN A 60 16.23 1.08 1.23
C GLN A 60 17.46 1.94 1.53
N GLY A 61 17.47 2.68 2.64
CA GLY A 61 18.58 3.52 3.06
C GLY A 61 19.07 4.43 1.92
N ASP A 62 20.39 4.51 1.75
CA ASP A 62 21.03 5.37 0.75
C ASP A 62 20.70 4.97 -0.71
N ARG A 63 20.24 3.74 -0.93
CA ARG A 63 19.87 3.26 -2.28
C ARG A 63 18.55 3.84 -2.79
N ASN A 64 17.76 4.45 -1.93
CA ASN A 64 16.42 4.94 -2.27
C ASN A 64 16.45 6.24 -3.10
N GLY A 65 17.45 7.09 -2.82
CA GLY A 65 17.58 8.42 -3.43
C GLY A 65 16.33 9.30 -3.27
N LEU A 66 16.22 10.33 -4.10
CA LEU A 66 15.08 11.25 -4.11
C LEU A 66 13.78 10.55 -4.52
N LEU A 67 13.85 9.57 -5.41
CA LEU A 67 12.66 8.88 -5.93
C LEU A 67 11.92 8.12 -4.82
N GLY A 68 12.66 7.42 -3.96
CA GLY A 68 12.11 6.78 -2.78
C GLY A 68 11.59 7.75 -1.73
N LEU A 69 12.23 8.91 -1.57
CA LEU A 69 11.75 9.97 -0.68
C LEU A 69 10.39 10.52 -1.15
N PHE A 70 10.27 10.85 -2.43
CA PHE A 70 9.00 11.30 -3.01
C PHE A 70 7.94 10.20 -2.94
N ALA A 71 8.29 8.94 -3.20
CA ALA A 71 7.37 7.81 -3.02
C ALA A 71 6.80 7.74 -1.60
N MET A 72 7.66 7.89 -0.59
CA MET A 72 7.27 7.87 0.82
C MET A 72 6.40 9.07 1.18
N ILE A 73 6.76 10.28 0.75
CA ILE A 73 5.99 11.49 1.08
C ILE A 73 4.63 11.48 0.39
N LEU A 74 4.60 11.32 -0.93
CA LEU A 74 3.35 11.35 -1.71
C LEU A 74 2.44 10.18 -1.32
N GLY A 75 3.03 8.98 -1.17
CA GLY A 75 2.31 7.79 -0.75
C GLY A 75 1.65 7.98 0.62
N ASN A 76 2.38 8.52 1.61
CA ASN A 76 1.80 8.78 2.93
C ASN A 76 0.72 9.87 2.92
N ILE A 77 0.95 11.00 2.26
CA ILE A 77 -0.05 12.08 2.20
C ILE A 77 -1.33 11.57 1.52
N GLY A 78 -1.19 10.89 0.37
CA GLY A 78 -2.32 10.27 -0.30
C GLY A 78 -3.01 9.23 0.58
N ASN A 79 -2.26 8.35 1.23
CA ASN A 79 -2.78 7.33 2.13
C ASN A 79 -3.55 7.91 3.32
N ILE A 80 -3.08 9.00 3.92
CA ILE A 80 -3.80 9.70 5.02
C ILE A 80 -5.15 10.21 4.52
N ILE A 81 -5.18 10.81 3.33
CA ILE A 81 -6.42 11.29 2.72
C ILE A 81 -7.36 10.13 2.41
N VAL A 82 -6.86 9.05 1.80
CA VAL A 82 -7.64 7.84 1.52
C VAL A 82 -8.18 7.23 2.82
N THR A 83 -7.39 7.19 3.89
CA THR A 83 -7.84 6.71 5.21
C THR A 83 -9.04 7.52 5.72
N ALA A 84 -9.04 8.84 5.53
CA ALA A 84 -10.17 9.70 5.91
C ALA A 84 -11.40 9.47 5.02
N ILE A 85 -11.22 9.21 3.72
CA ILE A 85 -12.30 8.85 2.80
C ILE A 85 -12.94 7.53 3.24
N VAL A 86 -12.13 6.50 3.47
CA VAL A 86 -12.59 5.16 3.86
C VAL A 86 -13.32 5.20 5.21
N PHE A 87 -12.91 6.07 6.14
CA PHE A 87 -13.65 6.27 7.38
C PHE A 87 -15.10 6.74 7.14
N VAL A 88 -15.32 7.62 6.17
CA VAL A 88 -16.67 8.05 5.76
C VAL A 88 -17.40 6.93 5.03
N GLU A 89 -16.70 6.14 4.21
CA GLU A 89 -17.28 4.97 3.52
C GLU A 89 -17.76 3.89 4.51
N ILE A 90 -17.11 3.71 5.66
CA ILE A 90 -17.62 2.82 6.72
C ILE A 90 -19.00 3.28 7.21
N ALA A 91 -19.20 4.58 7.43
CA ALA A 91 -20.49 5.11 7.84
C ALA A 91 -21.54 4.90 6.73
N GLN A 92 -21.15 5.12 5.47
CA GLN A 92 -22.01 4.85 4.31
C GLN A 92 -22.41 3.37 4.22
N ALA A 93 -21.47 2.44 4.38
CA ALA A 93 -21.72 1.01 4.41
C ALA A 93 -22.62 0.59 5.58
N SER A 94 -22.64 1.38 6.66
CA SER A 94 -23.53 1.19 7.82
C SER A 94 -24.95 1.73 7.62
N GLY A 95 -25.27 2.27 6.44
CA GLY A 95 -26.59 2.81 6.12
C GLY A 95 -26.75 4.32 6.38
N GLU A 96 -25.68 5.01 6.81
CA GLU A 96 -25.73 6.44 7.05
C GLU A 96 -25.75 7.25 5.73
N LYS A 97 -26.50 8.35 5.70
CA LYS A 97 -26.66 9.20 4.52
C LYS A 97 -25.50 10.20 4.37
N VAL A 98 -24.28 9.70 4.23
CA VAL A 98 -23.05 10.51 4.18
C VAL A 98 -22.53 10.78 2.77
N GLY A 99 -23.12 10.21 1.71
CA GLY A 99 -22.60 10.36 0.34
C GLY A 99 -22.45 11.82 -0.13
N GLN A 100 -23.30 12.72 0.36
CA GLN A 100 -23.19 14.17 0.09
C GLN A 100 -21.85 14.77 0.56
N VAL A 101 -21.21 14.17 1.57
CA VAL A 101 -19.90 14.58 2.09
C VAL A 101 -18.85 14.54 0.99
N PHE A 102 -18.93 13.67 -0.02
CA PHE A 102 -17.94 13.62 -1.11
C PHE A 102 -18.17 14.65 -2.22
N THR A 103 -19.31 15.33 -2.20
CA THR A 103 -19.74 16.22 -3.30
C THR A 103 -19.63 17.70 -2.97
N THR A 104 -19.28 18.05 -1.73
CA THR A 104 -19.14 19.46 -1.32
C THR A 104 -17.93 20.13 -1.99
N THR A 105 -17.96 21.46 -2.10
CA THR A 105 -16.90 22.25 -2.73
C THR A 105 -15.51 21.98 -2.17
N PHE A 106 -15.40 21.70 -0.87
CA PHE A 106 -14.10 21.50 -0.21
C PHE A 106 -13.65 20.03 -0.19
N THR A 107 -14.59 19.10 -0.15
CA THR A 107 -14.29 17.66 -0.03
C THR A 107 -14.17 16.95 -1.37
N LYS A 108 -14.86 17.42 -2.42
CA LYS A 108 -14.77 16.84 -3.77
C LYS A 108 -13.33 16.83 -4.30
N PRO A 109 -12.54 17.92 -4.18
CA PRO A 109 -11.13 17.88 -4.57
C PRO A 109 -10.33 16.86 -3.74
N ILE A 110 -10.58 16.76 -2.43
CA ILE A 110 -9.89 15.80 -1.54
C ILE A 110 -10.19 14.36 -1.99
N TYR A 111 -11.47 14.05 -2.26
CA TYR A 111 -11.92 12.75 -2.76
C TYR A 111 -11.29 12.39 -4.11
N THR A 112 -11.02 13.39 -4.96
CA THR A 112 -10.43 13.16 -6.29
C THR A 112 -8.91 13.05 -6.23
N PHE A 113 -8.24 14.00 -5.58
CA PHE A 113 -6.78 14.11 -5.59
C PHE A 113 -6.09 13.19 -4.58
N GLY A 114 -6.73 12.86 -3.47
CA GLY A 114 -6.18 11.96 -2.45
C GLY A 114 -5.77 10.60 -3.01
N PRO A 115 -6.71 9.84 -3.62
CA PRO A 115 -6.41 8.58 -4.28
C PRO A 115 -5.35 8.71 -5.38
N LEU A 116 -5.38 9.78 -6.18
CA LEU A 116 -4.37 10.01 -7.22
C LEU A 116 -2.96 10.20 -6.63
N LEU A 117 -2.83 10.95 -5.55
CA LEU A 117 -1.56 11.15 -4.87
C LEU A 117 -1.01 9.84 -4.30
N PHE A 118 -1.90 9.01 -3.74
CA PHE A 118 -1.57 7.67 -3.26
C PHE A 118 -1.07 6.78 -4.41
N VAL A 119 -1.80 6.74 -5.54
CA VAL A 119 -1.42 5.99 -6.74
C VAL A 119 -0.04 6.42 -7.26
N VAL A 120 0.21 7.73 -7.36
CA VAL A 120 1.51 8.25 -7.78
C VAL A 120 2.61 7.83 -6.80
N GLY A 121 2.38 7.98 -5.49
CA GLY A 121 3.32 7.53 -4.46
C GLY A 121 3.65 6.04 -4.55
N MET A 122 2.63 5.20 -4.80
CA MET A 122 2.76 3.76 -4.97
C MET A 122 3.54 3.37 -6.23
N ILE A 123 3.28 4.03 -7.36
CA ILE A 123 4.06 3.84 -8.60
C ILE A 123 5.53 4.19 -8.37
N LEU A 124 5.79 5.35 -7.74
CA LEU A 124 7.15 5.77 -7.41
C LEU A 124 7.82 4.76 -6.46
N LEU A 125 7.09 4.21 -5.49
CA LEU A 125 7.61 3.19 -4.59
C LEU A 125 8.03 1.93 -5.36
N GLY A 126 7.16 1.44 -6.25
CA GLY A 126 7.45 0.29 -7.10
C GLY A 126 8.68 0.50 -7.98
N VAL A 127 8.77 1.67 -8.64
CA VAL A 127 9.95 2.06 -9.44
C VAL A 127 11.21 2.16 -8.57
N SER A 128 11.10 2.72 -7.36
CA SER A 128 12.22 2.81 -6.41
C SER A 128 12.77 1.45 -6.08
N MET A 129 11.88 0.50 -5.76
CA MET A 129 12.28 -0.86 -5.40
C MET A 129 12.98 -1.59 -6.56
N ILE A 130 12.52 -1.40 -7.80
CA ILE A 130 13.15 -1.98 -8.99
C ILE A 130 14.56 -1.41 -9.20
N ARG A 131 14.73 -0.09 -9.02
CA ARG A 131 15.98 0.62 -9.25
C ARG A 131 17.00 0.44 -8.13
N GLY A 132 16.54 0.51 -6.89
CA GLY A 132 17.37 0.42 -5.69
C GLY A 132 17.96 -0.97 -5.47
N LYS A 133 17.35 -2.02 -6.03
CA LYS A 133 17.77 -3.43 -5.94
C LYS A 133 17.95 -3.96 -4.50
N VAL A 134 17.42 -3.24 -3.52
CA VAL A 134 17.38 -3.66 -2.11
C VAL A 134 16.33 -4.74 -1.90
N PHE A 135 15.21 -4.65 -2.62
CA PHE A 135 14.19 -5.67 -2.65
C PHE A 135 14.29 -6.50 -3.95
N PRO A 136 13.75 -7.72 -3.95
CA PRO A 136 13.53 -8.46 -5.19
C PRO A 136 12.75 -7.61 -6.20
N LYS A 137 13.19 -7.55 -7.46
CA LYS A 137 12.52 -6.74 -8.50
C LYS A 137 11.04 -7.07 -8.65
N ILE A 138 10.66 -8.33 -8.43
CA ILE A 138 9.27 -8.78 -8.45
C ILE A 138 8.38 -8.00 -7.49
N THR A 139 8.91 -7.56 -6.33
CA THR A 139 8.17 -6.73 -5.38
C THR A 139 7.71 -5.42 -6.03
N GLY A 140 8.63 -4.71 -6.71
CA GLY A 140 8.28 -3.46 -7.36
C GLY A 140 7.35 -3.64 -8.56
N TYR A 141 7.51 -4.72 -9.34
CA TYR A 141 6.58 -5.03 -10.43
C TYR A 141 5.18 -5.36 -9.93
N LEU A 142 5.04 -6.16 -8.86
CA LEU A 142 3.75 -6.48 -8.25
C LEU A 142 3.03 -5.21 -7.77
N LEU A 143 3.75 -4.32 -7.08
CA LEU A 143 3.18 -3.03 -6.63
C LEU A 143 2.77 -2.16 -7.82
N LEU A 144 3.61 -2.06 -8.86
CA LEU A 144 3.32 -1.19 -10.01
C LEU A 144 2.12 -1.70 -10.82
N ILE A 145 2.10 -2.98 -11.16
CA ILE A 145 0.98 -3.60 -11.89
C ILE A 145 -0.29 -3.52 -11.05
N GLY A 146 -0.21 -3.90 -9.77
CA GLY A 146 -1.37 -3.88 -8.88
C GLY A 146 -1.96 -2.49 -8.72
N THR A 147 -1.12 -1.48 -8.53
CA THR A 147 -1.57 -0.08 -8.40
C THR A 147 -2.25 0.42 -9.67
N ILE A 148 -1.69 0.12 -10.85
CA ILE A 148 -2.28 0.53 -12.13
C ILE A 148 -3.62 -0.16 -12.36
N VAL A 149 -3.69 -1.47 -12.14
CA VAL A 149 -4.93 -2.25 -12.28
C VAL A 149 -5.98 -1.73 -11.29
N PHE A 150 -5.60 -1.50 -10.04
CA PHE A 150 -6.50 -0.97 -9.02
C PHE A 150 -7.04 0.41 -9.40
N ALA A 151 -6.18 1.33 -9.85
CA ALA A 151 -6.59 2.66 -10.29
C ALA A 151 -7.54 2.61 -11.50
N ALA A 152 -7.31 1.67 -12.42
CA ALA A 152 -8.16 1.47 -13.59
C ALA A 152 -9.58 0.97 -13.23
N ALA A 153 -9.80 0.45 -12.02
CA ALA A 153 -11.13 0.03 -11.58
C ALA A 153 -12.14 1.19 -11.62
N SER A 154 -11.71 2.41 -11.31
CA SER A 154 -12.54 3.63 -11.33
C SER A 154 -13.20 3.95 -12.69
N VAL A 155 -12.66 3.40 -13.78
CA VAL A 155 -13.16 3.58 -15.15
C VAL A 155 -13.69 2.26 -15.75
N SER A 156 -13.82 1.21 -14.94
CA SER A 156 -14.19 -0.15 -15.39
C SER A 156 -15.70 -0.43 -15.35
N GLY A 157 -16.52 0.55 -14.98
CA GLY A 157 -17.99 0.41 -14.92
C GLY A 157 -18.42 -0.76 -14.05
N ASP A 158 -19.29 -1.63 -14.57
CA ASP A 158 -19.85 -2.79 -13.85
C ASP A 158 -18.78 -3.79 -13.37
N SER A 159 -17.59 -3.78 -13.98
CA SER A 159 -16.47 -4.66 -13.59
C SER A 159 -15.58 -4.07 -12.48
N GLN A 160 -15.89 -2.88 -11.96
CA GLN A 160 -15.06 -2.16 -10.99
C GLN A 160 -14.60 -3.07 -9.82
N LYS A 161 -15.52 -3.75 -9.12
CA LYS A 161 -15.18 -4.58 -7.95
C LYS A 161 -14.24 -5.74 -8.29
N ILE A 162 -14.38 -6.35 -9.46
CA ILE A 162 -13.50 -7.43 -9.92
C ILE A 162 -12.10 -6.87 -10.19
N VAL A 163 -12.02 -5.72 -10.86
CA VAL A 163 -10.75 -5.06 -11.18
C VAL A 163 -10.04 -4.59 -9.89
N GLU A 164 -10.78 -4.08 -8.90
CA GLU A 164 -10.25 -3.74 -7.57
C GLU A 164 -9.64 -4.96 -6.89
N VAL A 165 -10.32 -6.11 -6.88
CA VAL A 165 -9.79 -7.34 -6.28
C VAL A 165 -8.52 -7.79 -6.97
N ILE A 166 -8.46 -7.76 -8.31
CA ILE A 166 -7.25 -8.11 -9.05
C ILE A 166 -6.12 -7.15 -8.69
N GLY A 167 -6.38 -5.84 -8.69
CA GLY A 167 -5.41 -4.83 -8.29
C GLY A 167 -4.91 -5.01 -6.85
N ALA A 168 -5.82 -5.35 -5.92
CA ALA A 168 -5.53 -5.62 -4.52
C ALA A 168 -4.70 -6.90 -4.34
N LEU A 169 -4.93 -7.93 -5.15
CA LEU A 169 -4.12 -9.16 -5.15
C LEU A 169 -2.66 -8.85 -5.50
N PHE A 170 -2.42 -8.12 -6.58
CA PHE A 170 -1.06 -7.74 -6.99
C PHE A 170 -0.41 -6.78 -5.99
N THR A 171 -1.13 -5.76 -5.54
CA THR A 171 -0.62 -4.76 -4.58
C THR A 171 -0.32 -5.41 -3.23
N GLY A 172 -1.26 -6.20 -2.70
CA GLY A 172 -1.11 -6.95 -1.46
C GLY A 172 0.04 -7.94 -1.52
N ALA A 173 0.18 -8.69 -2.62
CA ALA A 173 1.33 -9.57 -2.84
C ALA A 173 2.65 -8.79 -2.86
N GLY A 174 2.68 -7.61 -3.50
CA GLY A 174 3.83 -6.71 -3.48
C GLY A 174 4.24 -6.33 -2.06
N PHE A 175 3.29 -5.89 -1.23
CA PHE A 175 3.57 -5.56 0.17
C PHE A 175 4.01 -6.77 1.01
N ILE A 176 3.35 -7.91 0.87
CA ILE A 176 3.72 -9.15 1.59
C ILE A 176 5.14 -9.58 1.24
N VAL A 177 5.49 -9.62 -0.06
CA VAL A 177 6.84 -9.99 -0.50
C VAL A 177 7.88 -8.99 -0.02
N SER A 178 7.56 -7.69 0.00
CA SER A 178 8.45 -6.64 0.51
C SER A 178 8.81 -6.86 1.99
N GLY A 179 7.82 -7.21 2.82
CA GLY A 179 8.03 -7.49 4.24
C GLY A 179 8.81 -8.78 4.47
N LEU A 180 8.47 -9.87 3.76
CA LEU A 180 9.10 -11.18 3.94
C LEU A 180 10.58 -11.21 3.47
N LYS A 181 10.86 -10.74 2.25
CA LYS A 181 12.19 -10.93 1.64
C LYS A 181 13.25 -9.92 2.10
N SER A 182 12.85 -8.90 2.85
CA SER A 182 13.78 -8.01 3.56
C SER A 182 14.68 -8.73 4.60
N ASN A 183 14.25 -9.89 5.12
CA ASN A 183 15.02 -10.70 6.07
C ASN A 183 16.16 -11.49 5.42
N LYS A 184 16.03 -11.85 4.13
CA LYS A 184 16.98 -12.74 3.46
C LYS A 184 18.28 -12.02 3.09
N LEU A 185 18.21 -10.74 2.69
CA LEU A 185 19.38 -9.96 2.34
C LEU A 185 20.28 -9.63 3.54
N LYS A 186 19.68 -9.32 4.71
CA LYS A 186 20.46 -9.05 5.92
C LYS A 186 21.26 -10.27 6.39
N ARG A 187 20.66 -11.47 6.33
CA ARG A 187 21.35 -12.72 6.70
C ARG A 187 22.47 -13.08 5.72
N LEU A 188 22.31 -12.76 4.44
CA LEU A 188 23.35 -13.00 3.44
C LEU A 188 24.53 -12.03 3.61
N SER A 189 24.28 -10.74 3.87
CA SER A 189 25.37 -9.78 4.11
C SER A 189 26.14 -10.07 5.40
N GLU A 190 25.45 -10.48 6.47
CA GLU A 190 26.09 -10.88 7.74
C GLU A 190 26.90 -12.18 7.56
N SER A 191 26.43 -13.13 6.76
CA SER A 191 27.15 -14.37 6.44
C SER A 191 28.39 -14.15 5.57
N GLU A 192 28.39 -13.17 4.66
CA GLU A 192 29.56 -12.82 3.84
C GLU A 192 30.59 -12.02 4.64
N ALA A 193 30.15 -11.09 5.49
CA ALA A 193 31.03 -10.35 6.39
C ALA A 193 31.73 -11.27 7.41
N GLY A 194 31.04 -12.30 7.91
CA GLY A 194 31.63 -13.32 8.80
C GLY A 194 32.64 -14.25 8.12
N LYS A 195 32.67 -14.33 6.78
CA LYS A 195 33.65 -15.13 6.02
C LYS A 195 34.95 -14.39 5.73
N ASN A 196 34.96 -13.06 5.83
CA ASN A 196 36.15 -12.23 5.60
C ASN A 196 36.99 -11.97 6.87
N VAL A 197 36.69 -12.65 7.98
CA VAL A 197 37.55 -12.69 9.16
C VAL A 197 38.34 -14.00 9.11
N THR A 198 39.25 -14.10 8.15
CA THR A 198 40.41 -15.00 8.26
C THR A 198 41.53 -14.21 8.92
N LEU A 199 41.88 -14.60 10.15
CA LEU A 199 43.09 -14.19 10.86
C LEU A 199 44.35 -14.49 10.03
#